data_AF-A0A3B9IXR3-F1
#
_entry.id   AF-A0A3B9IXR3-F1
#
_cell.length_a   1.000
_cell.length_b   1.000
_cell.length_c   1.000
_cell.angle_alpha   90.00
_cell.angle_beta   90.00
_cell.angle_gamma   90.00
#
_symmetry.space_group_name_H-M   'P 1'
#
loop_
_entity.id
_entity.type
_entity.pdbx_description
1 polymer ?
#
loop_
_entity_poly.entity_id
_entity_poly.type
_entity_poly.pdbx_seq_one_letter_code
_entity_poly.pdbx_strand_id
1 'polypeptide(L)'
;ITGQPDFATIYISYIPDKLMVESKSLKLYLFSFRNHGDFHEDCVNIIMKDLIKLMNPKYIEVWGKFLPRGGLSIDPYCNYGRPDTKWEKLAWDRLANHDMYPETVNNR
;
A
#
# COMPACT_ATOMS: atom_id res chain seq x y z
N ILE A 1 -10.38 -15.60 -9.95
CA ILE A 1 -10.17 -15.46 -8.49
C ILE A 1 -10.53 -16.78 -7.83
N THR A 2 -9.60 -17.46 -7.16
CA THR A 2 -9.74 -18.84 -6.66
C THR A 2 -10.54 -18.96 -5.35
N GLY A 3 -10.89 -17.83 -4.72
CA GLY A 3 -11.63 -17.77 -3.44
C GLY A 3 -10.79 -18.17 -2.22
N GLN A 4 -9.52 -18.53 -2.42
CA GLN A 4 -8.60 -18.77 -1.31
C GLN A 4 -8.24 -17.44 -0.63
N PRO A 5 -8.04 -17.41 0.71
CA PRO A 5 -7.62 -16.21 1.42
C PRO A 5 -6.13 -15.93 1.24
N ASP A 6 -5.79 -14.65 1.04
CA ASP A 6 -4.43 -14.15 0.98
C ASP A 6 -4.06 -13.40 2.25
N PHE A 7 -2.79 -13.41 2.61
CA PHE A 7 -2.28 -12.74 3.80
C PHE A 7 -1.10 -11.85 3.41
N ALA A 8 -1.05 -10.65 3.99
CA ALA A 8 0.02 -9.70 3.73
C ALA A 8 0.34 -8.88 4.98
N THR A 9 1.57 -8.37 5.01
CA THR A 9 1.91 -7.22 5.84
C THR A 9 1.81 -5.96 4.97
N ILE A 10 1.00 -5.00 5.39
CA ILE A 10 0.83 -3.72 4.66
C ILE A 10 1.54 -2.61 5.43
N TYR A 11 2.46 -1.93 4.77
CA TYR A 11 3.13 -0.74 5.27
C TYR A 11 2.48 0.49 4.63
N ILE A 12 2.00 1.42 5.46
CA ILE A 12 1.40 2.69 5.02
C ILE A 12 2.20 3.82 5.63
N SER A 13 2.94 4.54 4.79
CA SER A 13 3.70 5.72 5.19
C SER A 13 3.09 6.95 4.53
N TYR A 14 2.84 8.01 5.29
CA TYR A 14 2.24 9.22 4.73
C TYR A 14 2.72 10.49 5.43
N ILE A 15 2.72 11.60 4.69
CA ILE A 15 2.93 12.95 5.21
C ILE A 15 1.57 13.65 5.19
N PRO A 16 0.98 13.96 6.35
CA PRO A 16 -0.33 14.58 6.42
C PRO A 16 -0.31 16.03 5.95
N ASP A 17 -1.47 16.50 5.51
CA ASP A 17 -1.75 17.93 5.38
C ASP A 17 -2.53 18.44 6.59
N LYS A 18 -3.86 18.49 6.50
CA LYS A 18 -4.75 18.93 7.59
C LYS A 18 -5.48 17.79 8.28
N LEU A 19 -5.69 16.68 7.59
CA LEU A 19 -6.42 15.53 8.07
C LEU A 19 -5.46 14.36 8.32
N MET A 20 -5.78 13.57 9.34
CA MET A 20 -5.08 12.33 9.72
C MET A 20 -6.11 11.23 9.87
N VAL A 21 -5.77 10.03 9.40
CA VAL A 21 -6.62 8.85 9.59
C VAL A 21 -6.49 8.36 11.04
N GLU A 22 -7.62 8.08 11.68
CA GLU A 22 -7.65 7.57 13.04
C GLU A 22 -7.39 6.04 13.03
N SER A 23 -6.55 5.55 13.94
CA SER A 23 -5.99 4.20 13.87
C SER A 23 -7.04 3.08 14.04
N LYS A 24 -8.06 3.28 14.88
CA LYS A 24 -9.16 2.30 15.03
C LYS A 24 -9.99 2.23 13.74
N SER A 25 -10.28 3.35 13.10
CA SER A 25 -11.00 3.40 11.82
C SER A 25 -10.21 2.72 10.70
N LEU A 26 -8.89 2.93 10.63
CA LEU A 26 -8.00 2.25 9.68
C LEU A 26 -8.02 0.73 9.89
N LYS A 27 -7.98 0.25 11.15
CA LYS A 27 -8.09 -1.17 11.45
C LYS A 27 -9.42 -1.75 10.95
N LEU A 28 -10.55 -1.07 11.21
CA LEU A 28 -11.86 -1.52 10.76
C LEU A 28 -11.98 -1.51 9.23
N TYR A 29 -11.39 -0.51 8.58
CA TYR A 29 -11.28 -0.43 7.12
C TYR A 29 -10.51 -1.64 6.56
N LEU A 30 -9.32 -1.96 7.10
CA LEU A 30 -8.55 -3.13 6.65
C LEU A 30 -9.30 -4.46 6.91
N PHE A 31 -10.06 -4.57 8.00
CA PHE A 31 -10.90 -5.75 8.25
C PHE A 31 -12.03 -5.91 7.23
N SER A 32 -12.48 -4.84 6.58
CA SER A 32 -13.50 -4.94 5.54
C SER A 32 -13.04 -5.73 4.31
N PHE A 33 -11.72 -5.84 4.07
CA PHE A 33 -11.15 -6.63 2.98
C PHE A 33 -11.17 -8.14 3.23
N ARG A 34 -11.50 -8.59 4.44
CA ARG A 34 -11.41 -10.01 4.84
C ARG A 34 -12.20 -10.96 3.91
N ASN A 35 -13.36 -10.50 3.42
CA ASN A 35 -14.23 -11.27 2.53
C ASN A 35 -14.35 -10.60 1.15
N HIS A 36 -13.43 -9.69 0.82
CA HIS A 36 -13.37 -9.00 -0.46
C HIS A 36 -12.35 -9.70 -1.35
N GLY A 37 -12.78 -10.21 -2.50
CA GLY A 37 -11.89 -10.88 -3.45
C GLY A 37 -11.36 -9.90 -4.47
N ASP A 38 -10.07 -9.62 -4.41
CA ASP A 38 -9.39 -8.74 -5.37
C ASP A 38 -7.93 -9.17 -5.59
N PHE A 39 -7.28 -8.68 -6.64
CA PHE A 39 -5.86 -8.89 -6.86
C PHE A 39 -5.02 -8.11 -5.82
N HIS A 40 -3.77 -8.52 -5.62
CA HIS A 40 -2.91 -7.92 -4.58
C HIS A 40 -2.57 -6.47 -4.91
N GLU A 41 -2.33 -6.20 -6.19
CA GLU A 41 -2.06 -4.87 -6.76
C GLU A 41 -3.28 -3.94 -6.64
N ASP A 42 -4.47 -4.46 -6.92
CA ASP A 42 -5.72 -3.72 -6.82
C ASP A 42 -6.05 -3.39 -5.37
N CYS A 43 -5.91 -4.36 -4.45
CA CYS A 43 -6.03 -4.16 -3.00
C CYS A 43 -5.16 -2.97 -2.53
N VAL A 44 -3.87 -2.96 -2.87
CA VAL A 44 -2.93 -1.91 -2.44
C VAL A 44 -3.27 -0.55 -3.05
N ASN A 45 -3.69 -0.52 -4.32
CA ASN A 45 -4.15 0.71 -4.96
C ASN A 45 -5.45 1.25 -4.35
N ILE A 46 -6.41 0.39 -4.00
CA ILE A 46 -7.68 0.79 -3.37
C ILE A 46 -7.40 1.42 -2.01
N ILE A 47 -6.58 0.76 -1.17
CA ILE A 47 -6.17 1.31 0.13
C ILE A 47 -5.57 2.71 -0.03
N MET A 48 -4.65 2.89 -0.97
CA MET A 48 -4.03 4.19 -1.21
C MET A 48 -5.07 5.22 -1.68
N LYS A 49 -5.91 4.90 -2.66
CA LYS A 49 -6.91 5.82 -3.24
C LYS A 49 -7.93 6.27 -2.20
N ASP A 50 -8.42 5.36 -1.36
CA ASP A 50 -9.37 5.70 -0.30
C ASP A 50 -8.75 6.61 0.75
N LEU A 51 -7.49 6.36 1.13
CA LEU A 51 -6.75 7.21 2.06
C LEU A 51 -6.41 8.58 1.48
N ILE A 52 -6.10 8.67 0.17
CA ILE A 52 -5.94 9.95 -0.54
C ILE A 52 -7.23 10.74 -0.48
N LYS A 53 -8.36 10.09 -0.82
CA LYS A 53 -9.68 10.73 -0.80
C LYS A 53 -10.07 11.22 0.59
N LEU A 54 -9.75 10.44 1.63
CA LEU A 54 -10.05 10.78 3.02
C LEU A 54 -9.20 11.95 3.55
N MET A 55 -7.88 11.92 3.30
CA MET A 55 -6.94 12.81 3.99
C MET A 55 -6.41 13.95 3.13
N ASN A 56 -6.48 13.83 1.80
CA ASN A 56 -5.75 14.67 0.86
C ASN A 56 -4.29 14.91 1.30
N PRO A 57 -3.49 13.85 1.48
CA PRO A 57 -2.16 13.97 2.07
C PRO A 57 -1.21 14.76 1.16
N LYS A 58 -0.09 15.21 1.73
CA LYS A 58 1.01 15.77 0.92
C LYS A 58 1.69 14.66 0.12
N TYR A 59 1.92 13.53 0.78
CA TYR A 59 2.53 12.33 0.23
C TYR A 59 1.95 11.09 0.93
N ILE A 60 1.82 9.98 0.20
CA ILE A 60 1.46 8.67 0.76
C ILE A 60 2.10 7.55 -0.08
N GLU A 61 2.46 6.46 0.56
CA GLU A 61 2.83 5.20 -0.08
C GLU A 61 2.21 4.02 0.67
N VAL A 62 1.90 2.98 -0.10
CA VAL A 62 1.39 1.71 0.41
C VAL A 62 2.23 0.61 -0.20
N TRP A 63 2.84 -0.21 0.66
CA TRP A 63 3.62 -1.37 0.27
C TRP A 63 3.00 -2.62 0.89
N GLY A 64 2.49 -3.51 0.07
CA GLY A 64 2.02 -4.81 0.51
C GLY A 64 3.11 -5.85 0.31
N LYS A 65 3.38 -6.67 1.33
CA LYS A 65 4.22 -7.85 1.23
C LYS A 65 3.38 -9.10 1.47
N PHE A 66 3.05 -9.83 0.40
CA PHE A 66 2.10 -10.93 0.46
C PHE A 66 2.81 -12.27 0.66
N LEU A 67 2.17 -13.18 1.41
CA LEU A 67 2.66 -14.54 1.56
C LEU A 67 2.60 -15.29 0.23
N PRO A 68 3.55 -16.21 -0.03
CA PRO A 68 3.67 -16.86 -1.32
C PRO A 68 2.49 -17.78 -1.65
N ARG A 69 2.08 -17.76 -2.91
CA ARG A 69 1.20 -18.76 -3.53
C ARG A 69 1.90 -19.47 -4.67
N GLY A 70 1.88 -20.80 -4.66
CA GLY A 70 2.63 -21.58 -5.65
C GLY A 70 4.15 -21.33 -5.60
N GLY A 71 4.67 -20.91 -4.45
CA GLY A 71 6.09 -20.58 -4.26
C GLY A 71 6.49 -19.16 -4.66
N LEU A 72 5.55 -18.32 -5.11
CA LEU A 72 5.81 -16.93 -5.52
C LEU A 72 5.07 -15.95 -4.60
N SER A 73 5.77 -15.00 -4.01
CA SER A 73 5.20 -13.82 -3.35
C SER A 73 5.08 -12.66 -4.34
N ILE A 74 4.13 -11.76 -4.10
CA ILE A 74 3.93 -10.55 -4.89
C ILE A 74 3.92 -9.39 -3.90
N ASP A 75 4.83 -8.44 -4.09
CA ASP A 75 5.01 -7.33 -3.15
C ASP A 75 4.68 -5.99 -3.83
N PRO A 76 3.39 -5.67 -4.05
CA PRO A 76 2.99 -4.46 -4.75
C PRO A 76 3.30 -3.20 -3.94
N TYR A 77 3.90 -2.22 -4.62
CA TYR A 77 4.16 -0.88 -4.11
C TYR A 77 3.47 0.18 -4.97
N CYS A 78 2.78 1.11 -4.32
CA CYS A 78 2.30 2.31 -4.98
C CYS A 78 2.53 3.54 -4.09
N ASN A 79 2.71 4.69 -4.71
CA ASN A 79 2.84 5.95 -4.01
C ASN A 79 2.14 7.09 -4.75
N TYR A 80 1.95 8.18 -4.02
CA TYR A 80 1.34 9.40 -4.50
C TYR A 80 2.00 10.60 -3.83
N GLY A 81 2.36 11.58 -4.65
CA GLY A 81 2.73 12.91 -4.20
C GLY A 81 1.75 13.93 -4.77
N ARG A 82 1.40 14.95 -3.99
CA ARG A 82 0.49 16.02 -4.45
C ARG A 82 1.04 16.67 -5.74
N PRO A 83 0.27 16.70 -6.84
CA PRO A 83 0.70 17.29 -8.11
C PRO A 83 1.17 18.73 -7.99
N ASP A 84 2.11 19.12 -8.83
CA ASP A 84 2.66 20.48 -8.91
C ASP A 84 3.32 20.95 -7.59
N THR A 85 3.78 20.00 -6.78
CA THR A 85 4.50 20.30 -5.53
C THR A 85 5.78 19.49 -5.41
N LYS A 86 6.63 19.83 -4.44
CA LYS A 86 7.82 19.04 -4.10
C LYS A 86 7.51 17.58 -3.72
N TRP A 87 6.27 17.27 -3.34
CA TRP A 87 5.87 15.93 -2.95
C TRP A 87 5.70 15.00 -4.14
N GLU A 88 5.34 15.53 -5.31
CA GLU A 88 5.34 14.77 -6.57
C GLU A 88 6.76 14.33 -6.93
N LYS A 89 7.74 15.24 -6.84
CA LYS A 89 9.15 14.90 -7.00
C LYS A 89 9.60 13.82 -6.01
N LEU A 90 9.21 13.96 -4.74
CA LEU A 90 9.50 12.93 -3.73
C LEU A 90 8.91 11.57 -4.10
N ALA A 91 7.69 11.53 -4.65
CA ALA A 91 7.07 10.28 -5.10
C ALA A 91 7.85 9.63 -6.24
N TRP A 92 8.30 10.42 -7.23
CA TRP A 92 9.19 9.95 -8.30
C TRP A 92 10.53 9.45 -7.76
N ASP A 93 11.17 10.22 -6.89
CA ASP A 93 12.47 9.85 -6.31
C ASP A 93 12.34 8.54 -5.52
N ARG A 94 11.28 8.38 -4.72
CA ARG A 94 11.04 7.13 -3.95
C ARG A 94 10.69 5.95 -4.84
N LEU A 95 9.93 6.17 -5.92
CA LEU A 95 9.60 5.11 -6.88
C LEU A 95 10.85 4.65 -7.65
N ALA A 96 11.66 5.59 -8.13
CA ALA A 96 12.88 5.28 -8.89
C ALA A 96 13.95 4.55 -8.06
N ASN A 97 13.92 4.74 -6.74
CA ASN A 97 14.84 4.11 -5.79
C ASN A 97 14.17 3.01 -4.96
N HIS A 98 12.94 2.61 -5.31
CA HIS A 98 12.21 1.59 -4.56
C HIS A 98 12.89 0.24 -4.72
N ASP A 99 13.10 -0.46 -3.60
CA ASP A 99 13.57 -1.85 -3.55
C ASP A 99 14.88 -2.12 -4.33
N MET A 100 15.78 -1.13 -4.42
CA MET A 100 17.10 -1.32 -5.05
C MET A 100 17.96 -2.40 -4.35
N TYR A 101 17.66 -2.68 -3.09
CA TYR A 101 18.30 -3.69 -2.27
C TYR A 101 17.22 -4.60 -1.67
N PRO A 102 16.68 -5.54 -2.47
CA PRO A 102 15.59 -6.38 -2.04
C PRO A 102 16.00 -7.26 -0.86
N GLU A 103 15.05 -7.56 0.01
CA GLU A 103 15.28 -8.48 1.12
C GLU A 103 15.42 -9.92 0.63
N THR A 104 16.09 -10.76 1.42
CA THR A 104 16.15 -12.19 1.11
C THR A 104 14.81 -12.85 1.45
N VAL A 105 14.11 -13.35 0.43
CA VAL A 105 12.89 -14.15 0.60
C VAL A 105 13.21 -15.62 0.37
N ASN A 106 13.14 -16.43 1.43
CA ASN A 106 13.42 -17.88 1.37
C ASN A 106 12.16 -18.75 1.59
N ASN A 107 10.99 -18.12 1.73
CA ASN A 107 9.70 -18.78 2.01
C ASN A 107 9.73 -19.70 3.25
N ARG A 108 10.51 -19.33 4.29
CA ARG A 108 10.67 -20.09 5.53
C ARG A 108 10.57 -19.21 6.76
#